data_AF-A0A4Y9P0G5-F1
#
_entry.id   AF-A0A4Y9P0G5-F1
#
_cell.length_a   1.000
_cell.length_b   1.000
_cell.length_c   1.000
_cell.angle_alpha   90.00
_cell.angle_beta   90.00
_cell.angle_gamma   90.00
#
_symmetry.space_group_name_H-M   'P 1'
#
loop_
_entity.id
_entity.type
_entity.pdbx_description
1 polymer ?
#
loop_
_entity_poly.entity_id
_entity_poly.type
_entity_poly.pdbx_seq_one_letter_code
_entity_poly.pdbx_strand_id
1 'polypeptide(L)'
;MALIYPVLADSPEPEEGSAPDFAELETDLSDQWLVEVAVSEDGDDGCFGPLTAREAWDLAIAVDSRRPEWSVSVVPLYAPEPADELITLFDED
;
A
#
# COMPACT_ATOMS: atom_id res chain seq x y z
N MET A 1 7.13 -11.14 9.47
CA MET A 1 5.71 -10.83 9.69
C MET A 1 5.48 -9.55 8.92
N ALA A 2 4.97 -9.65 7.69
CA ALA A 2 4.78 -8.49 6.83
C ALA A 2 3.58 -7.69 7.31
N LEU A 3 3.78 -6.39 7.52
CA LEU A 3 2.71 -5.44 7.78
C LEU A 3 2.11 -5.05 6.43
N ILE A 4 1.14 -5.82 5.94
CA ILE A 4 0.38 -5.47 4.73
C ILE A 4 -0.78 -4.58 5.17
N TYR A 5 -0.56 -3.27 5.25
CA TYR A 5 -1.62 -2.28 5.46
C TYR A 5 -1.29 -0.98 4.72
N PRO A 6 -2.25 -0.36 4.01
CA PRO A 6 -2.22 1.08 3.83
C PRO A 6 -2.54 1.70 5.20
N VAL A 7 -1.54 2.28 5.85
CA VAL A 7 -1.76 3.04 7.08
C VAL A 7 -1.94 4.49 6.69
N LEU A 8 -3.18 4.99 6.75
CA LEU A 8 -3.39 6.42 7.00
C LEU A 8 -2.75 6.72 8.36
N ALA A 9 -1.76 7.61 8.40
CA ALA A 9 -0.98 7.89 9.61
C ALA A 9 -1.82 8.25 10.85
N ASP A 10 -3.06 8.72 10.63
CA ASP A 10 -3.99 9.16 11.67
C ASP A 10 -5.19 8.21 11.93
N SER A 11 -5.25 7.04 11.29
CA SER A 11 -6.33 6.08 11.56
C SER A 11 -6.02 5.20 12.78
N PRO A 12 -7.01 4.90 13.64
CA PRO A 12 -6.80 4.00 14.77
C PRO A 12 -6.39 2.61 14.27
N GLU A 13 -5.42 1.99 14.95
CA GLU A 13 -4.98 0.63 14.62
C GLU A 13 -6.18 -0.34 14.68
N PRO A 14 -6.36 -1.19 13.66
CA PRO A 14 -7.46 -2.17 13.65
C PRO A 14 -7.24 -3.23 14.73
N GLU A 15 -8.34 -3.76 15.28
CA GLU A 15 -8.28 -4.80 16.31
C GLU A 15 -7.64 -6.10 15.75
N GLU A 16 -6.79 -6.72 16.58
CA GLU A 16 -6.05 -7.93 16.23
C GLU A 16 -7.03 -9.07 15.85
N GLY A 17 -7.02 -9.49 14.59
CA GLY A 17 -7.91 -10.53 14.06
C GLY A 17 -9.13 -10.03 13.27
N SER A 18 -9.25 -8.72 13.05
CA SER A 18 -10.25 -8.15 12.13
C SER A 18 -10.04 -8.66 10.70
N ALA A 19 -11.15 -8.99 10.02
CA ALA A 19 -11.10 -9.30 8.59
C ALA A 19 -10.71 -8.03 7.81
N PRO A 20 -9.93 -8.15 6.72
CA PRO A 20 -9.53 -7.00 5.93
C PRO A 20 -10.77 -6.29 5.36
N ASP A 21 -10.89 -5.00 5.63
CA ASP A 21 -11.92 -4.15 5.03
C ASP A 21 -11.40 -3.57 3.71
N PHE A 22 -11.89 -4.12 2.61
CA PHE A 22 -11.51 -3.69 1.27
C PHE A 22 -12.21 -2.39 0.84
N ALA A 23 -13.29 -2.00 1.53
CA ALA A 23 -13.92 -0.71 1.26
C ALA A 23 -12.96 0.43 1.64
N GLU A 24 -12.19 0.31 2.72
CA GLU A 24 -11.21 1.34 3.09
C GLU A 24 -10.06 1.46 2.09
N LEU A 25 -9.68 0.36 1.42
CA LEU A 25 -8.78 0.43 0.27
C LEU A 25 -9.45 1.21 -0.88
N GLU A 26 -10.69 0.90 -1.24
CA GLU A 26 -11.30 1.50 -2.43
C GLU A 26 -11.79 2.95 -2.25
N THR A 27 -12.05 3.46 -1.04
CA THR A 27 -12.96 4.63 -0.91
C THR A 27 -12.39 6.00 -0.53
N ASP A 28 -11.10 6.21 -0.26
CA ASP A 28 -10.57 7.60 -0.11
C ASP A 28 -9.09 7.76 -0.54
N LEU A 29 -8.41 6.66 -0.88
CA LEU A 29 -6.96 6.65 -1.15
C LEU A 29 -6.62 6.60 -2.64
N SER A 30 -7.19 5.64 -3.39
CA SER A 30 -7.07 5.56 -4.86
C SER A 30 -7.94 4.46 -5.47
N ASP A 31 -8.35 4.65 -6.73
CA ASP A 31 -8.93 3.61 -7.60
C ASP A 31 -7.87 2.64 -8.18
N GLN A 32 -6.57 2.98 -8.06
CA GLN A 32 -5.46 2.21 -8.60
C GLN A 32 -4.37 2.00 -7.56
N TRP A 33 -3.74 0.82 -7.60
CA TRP A 33 -2.83 0.36 -6.56
C TRP A 33 -1.55 -0.22 -7.16
N LEU A 34 -0.48 -0.17 -6.37
CA LEU A 34 0.81 -0.75 -6.69
C LEU A 34 1.29 -1.63 -5.53
N VAL A 35 1.90 -2.77 -5.84
CA VAL A 35 2.53 -3.65 -4.84
C VAL A 35 4.04 -3.53 -4.98
N GLU A 36 4.69 -3.09 -3.91
CA GLU A 36 6.15 -3.02 -3.81
C GLU A 36 6.67 -4.25 -3.08
N VAL A 37 7.66 -4.92 -3.67
CA VAL A 37 8.30 -6.10 -3.09
C VAL A 37 9.79 -5.82 -2.93
N ALA A 38 10.24 -5.70 -1.68
CA ALA A 38 11.64 -5.55 -1.33
C ALA A 38 12.21 -6.90 -0.87
N VAL A 39 13.21 -7.38 -1.60
CA VAL A 39 13.86 -8.69 -1.35
C VAL A 39 14.96 -8.57 -0.26
N SER A 40 15.48 -7.37 -0.03
CA SER A 40 16.47 -7.02 1.02
C SER A 40 16.60 -5.50 1.17
N GLU A 41 17.14 -4.99 2.28
CA GLU A 41 17.35 -3.55 2.53
C GLU A 41 18.23 -2.84 1.47
N ASP A 42 19.13 -3.57 0.81
CA ASP A 42 19.99 -3.07 -0.27
C ASP A 42 19.61 -3.65 -1.66
N GLY A 43 18.45 -4.30 -1.77
CA GLY A 43 18.01 -5.01 -2.97
C GLY A 43 17.31 -4.10 -3.97
N ASP A 44 17.17 -4.57 -5.22
CA ASP A 44 16.23 -3.96 -6.16
C ASP A 44 14.79 -4.24 -5.70
N ASP A 45 14.02 -3.17 -5.54
CA ASP A 45 12.59 -3.25 -5.23
C ASP A 45 11.78 -3.46 -6.52
N GLY A 46 10.83 -4.38 -6.49
CA GLY A 46 9.92 -4.65 -7.59
C GLY A 46 8.57 -3.98 -7.38
N CYS A 47 8.20 -3.06 -8.28
CA CYS A 47 6.90 -2.39 -8.27
C CYS A 47 5.95 -3.03 -9.30
N PHE A 48 4.77 -3.48 -8.85
CA PHE A 48 3.78 -4.15 -9.69
C PHE A 48 2.44 -3.42 -9.65
N GLY A 49 2.03 -2.85 -10.79
CA GLY A 49 0.80 -2.08 -10.94
C GLY A 49 0.63 -1.52 -12.36
N PRO A 50 -0.49 -0.84 -12.65
CA PRO A 50 -1.62 -0.58 -11.75
C PRO A 50 -2.51 -1.81 -11.57
N LEU A 51 -3.05 -1.98 -10.35
CA LEU A 51 -3.97 -3.03 -9.94
C LEU A 51 -5.22 -2.44 -9.29
N THR A 52 -6.32 -3.19 -9.26
CA THR A 52 -7.43 -2.90 -8.34
C THR A 52 -7.00 -3.17 -6.89
N ALA A 53 -7.69 -2.57 -5.92
CA ALA A 53 -7.45 -2.80 -4.49
C ALA A 53 -7.42 -4.30 -4.13
N ARG A 54 -8.39 -5.05 -4.68
CA ARG A 54 -8.49 -6.50 -4.45
C ARG A 54 -7.31 -7.26 -5.03
N GLU A 55 -6.92 -6.96 -6.26
CA GLU A 55 -5.78 -7.62 -6.93
C GLU A 55 -4.46 -7.33 -6.21
N ALA A 56 -4.26 -6.08 -5.75
CA ALA A 56 -3.08 -5.70 -4.99
C ALA A 56 -2.98 -6.48 -3.67
N TRP A 57 -4.09 -6.59 -2.93
CA TRP A 57 -4.13 -7.37 -1.69
C TRP A 57 -3.88 -8.87 -1.92
N ASP A 58 -4.57 -9.45 -2.90
CA ASP A 58 -4.43 -10.88 -3.20
C ASP A 58 -2.99 -11.21 -3.63
N LEU A 59 -2.34 -10.32 -4.40
CA LEU A 59 -0.93 -10.44 -4.74
C LEU A 59 -0.03 -10.32 -3.52
N ALA A 60 -0.28 -9.35 -2.63
CA ALA A 60 0.56 -9.14 -1.46
C ALA A 60 0.54 -10.35 -0.51
N ILE A 61 -0.66 -10.89 -0.21
CA ILE A 61 -0.81 -12.12 0.58
C ILE A 61 -0.16 -13.32 -0.12
N ALA A 62 -0.27 -13.41 -1.45
CA ALA A 62 0.35 -14.47 -2.22
C ALA A 62 1.89 -14.42 -2.16
N VAL A 63 2.50 -13.23 -2.12
CA VAL A 63 3.95 -13.06 -1.98
C VAL A 63 4.38 -13.38 -0.55
N ASP A 64 3.76 -12.77 0.46
CA ASP A 64 4.10 -12.97 1.88
C ASP A 64 3.99 -14.45 2.29
N SER A 65 2.93 -15.13 1.87
CA SER A 65 2.75 -16.57 2.16
C SER A 65 3.84 -17.47 1.56
N ARG A 66 4.51 -17.03 0.49
CA ARG A 66 5.56 -17.82 -0.19
C ARG A 66 6.96 -17.41 0.25
N ARG A 67 7.16 -16.13 0.57
CA ARG A 67 8.43 -15.50 0.94
C ARG A 67 8.21 -14.52 2.09
N PRO A 68 7.96 -15.02 3.32
CA PRO A 68 7.68 -14.17 4.49
C PRO A 68 8.90 -13.37 4.96
N GLU A 69 10.08 -13.64 4.39
CA GLU A 69 11.31 -12.87 4.60
C GLU A 69 11.41 -11.62 3.70
N TRP A 70 10.54 -11.48 2.68
CA TRP A 70 10.48 -10.30 1.83
C TRP A 70 9.53 -9.26 2.43
N SER A 71 9.83 -7.98 2.24
CA SER A 71 8.88 -6.91 2.58
C SER A 71 7.92 -6.70 1.43
N VAL A 72 6.63 -6.62 1.73
CA VAL A 72 5.58 -6.40 0.74
C VAL A 72 4.70 -5.25 1.21
N SER A 73 4.62 -4.20 0.39
CA SER A 73 3.84 -2.99 0.66
C SER A 73 2.78 -2.80 -0.41
N VAL A 74 1.55 -2.48 -0.01
CA VAL A 74 0.44 -2.13 -0.91
C VAL A 74 0.27 -0.61 -0.86
N VAL A 75 0.52 0.06 -1.98
CA VAL A 75 0.61 1.52 -2.08
C VAL A 75 -0.47 2.06 -3.02
N PRO A 76 -1.24 3.08 -2.62
CA PRO A 76 -2.19 3.73 -3.52
C PRO A 76 -1.45 4.53 -4.60
N LEU A 77 -1.91 4.44 -5.85
CA LEU A 77 -1.49 5.34 -6.91
C LEU A 77 -2.35 6.60 -6.85
N TYR A 78 -1.87 7.66 -6.19
CA TYR A 78 -2.59 8.92 -6.16
C TYR A 78 -2.87 9.44 -7.56
N ALA A 79 -4.06 10.01 -7.75
CA ALA A 79 -4.40 10.71 -8.98
C ALA A 79 -3.37 11.83 -9.21
N PRO A 80 -2.97 12.11 -10.46
CA PRO A 80 -2.06 13.21 -10.74
C PRO A 80 -2.71 14.54 -10.36
N GLU A 81 -2.28 15.11 -9.23
CA GLU A 81 -2.68 16.44 -8.80
C GLU A 81 -1.77 17.53 -9.42
N PRO A 82 -2.24 18.78 -9.54
CA PRO A 82 -1.40 19.91 -9.91
C PRO A 82 -0.16 20.00 -9.01
N ALA A 83 1.00 20.30 -9.61
CA ALA A 83 2.27 20.36 -8.87
C ALA A 83 2.22 21.33 -7.68
N ASP A 84 1.51 22.45 -7.80
CA ASP A 84 1.36 23.42 -6.70
C ASP A 84 0.57 22.85 -5.50
N GLU A 85 -0.42 21.99 -5.75
CA GLU A 85 -1.20 21.31 -4.71
C GLU A 85 -0.34 20.24 -4.03
N LEU A 86 0.41 19.46 -4.81
CA LEU A 86 1.37 18.48 -4.28
C LEU A 86 2.44 19.12 -3.38
N ILE A 87 3.00 20.26 -3.79
CA ILE A 87 4.03 20.96 -3.00
C ILE A 87 3.43 21.47 -1.68
N THR A 88 2.21 22.02 -1.71
CA THR A 88 1.53 22.54 -0.52
C THR A 88 1.36 21.47 0.56
N LEU A 89 1.04 20.22 0.17
CA LEU A 89 0.93 19.09 1.09
C LEU A 89 2.20 18.79 1.89
N PHE A 90 3.39 19.12 1.37
CA PHE A 90 4.67 18.89 2.04
C PHE A 90 5.27 20.16 2.67
N ASP A 91 4.73 21.34 2.39
CA ASP A 91 5.13 22.62 2.99
C ASP A 91 4.35 22.94 4.28
N GLU A 92 3.22 22.26 4.54
CA GLU A 92 2.48 22.34 5.80
C GLU A 92 3.07 21.38 6.88
N ASP A 93 4.32 21.64 7.31
CA ASP A 93 4.97 21.04 8.50
C ASP A 93 5.44 22.13 9.49
#